data_AF-A0AA38F839-F1
#
_entry.id   AF-A0AA38F839-F1
#
_cell.length_a   1.000
_cell.length_b   1.000
_cell.length_c   1.000
_cell.angle_alpha   90.00
_cell.angle_beta   90.00
_cell.angle_gamma   90.00
#
_symmetry.space_group_name_H-M   'P 1'
#
loop_
_entity.id
_entity.type
_entity.pdbx_description
1 polymer ?
#
loop_
_entity_poly.entity_id
_entity_poly.type
_entity_poly.pdbx_seq_one_letter_code
_entity_poly.pdbx_strand_id
1 'polypeptide(L)'
;MNPAHESRLGPLSRAIAGIVMFDDKVVFASFDGSVFVGSVLSGHVRCAHVGNVVNDGTLVDFTGCERFWVGLYAGIPGHACHIWDTVTEQLVFNAGDITDPEALRGWCLLTQQFGAHWPG
;
A
#
# COMPACT_ATOMS: atom_id res chain seq x y z
N MET A 1 -8.39 -17.04 19.33
CA MET A 1 -7.50 -18.09 18.80
C MET A 1 -7.19 -17.69 17.36
N ASN A 2 -6.03 -17.10 17.10
CA ASN A 2 -5.60 -16.74 15.75
C ASN A 2 -4.16 -17.24 15.60
N PRO A 3 -3.90 -18.29 14.79
CA PRO A 3 -2.56 -18.82 14.64
C PRO A 3 -1.71 -17.75 13.97
N ALA A 4 -0.48 -17.65 14.45
CA ALA A 4 0.54 -16.77 13.93
C ALA A 4 0.52 -16.74 12.39
N HIS A 5 0.15 -15.59 11.82
CA HIS A 5 0.70 -15.18 10.54
C HIS A 5 2.18 -14.94 10.84
N GLU A 6 2.95 -16.03 10.87
CA GLU A 6 4.38 -15.98 11.05
C GLU A 6 4.91 -15.03 10.00
N SER A 7 5.53 -13.98 10.50
CA SER A 7 6.13 -12.89 9.76
C SER A 7 7.05 -13.47 8.67
N ARG A 8 6.51 -13.71 7.47
CA ARG A 8 7.23 -14.42 6.39
C ARG A 8 8.50 -13.69 5.94
N LEU A 9 8.58 -12.39 6.23
CA LEU A 9 9.73 -11.51 6.00
C LEU A 9 10.56 -11.23 7.27
N GLY A 10 10.37 -11.99 8.35
CA GLY A 10 11.00 -11.72 9.65
C GLY A 10 10.49 -10.42 10.29
N PRO A 11 11.21 -9.81 11.25
CA PRO A 11 10.74 -8.62 11.99
C PRO A 11 10.37 -7.41 11.12
N LEU A 12 10.93 -7.32 9.91
CA LEU A 12 10.72 -6.22 8.97
C LEU A 12 9.39 -6.31 8.20
N SER A 13 8.63 -7.42 8.28
CA SER A 13 7.30 -7.48 7.65
C SER A 13 6.37 -6.39 8.14
N ARG A 14 6.58 -5.93 9.39
CA ARG A 14 5.81 -4.87 10.05
C ARG A 14 6.34 -3.47 9.75
N ALA A 15 7.45 -3.37 9.01
CA ALA A 15 7.94 -2.08 8.56
C ALA A 15 6.90 -1.45 7.63
N ILE A 16 6.71 -0.15 7.80
CA ILE A 16 5.73 0.62 7.04
C ILE A 16 6.35 0.98 5.68
N ALA A 17 5.66 0.60 4.60
CA ALA A 17 6.03 0.90 3.21
C ALA A 17 5.64 2.33 2.80
N GLY A 18 4.54 2.83 3.37
CA GLY A 18 4.05 4.17 3.10
C GLY A 18 2.87 4.52 3.99
N ILE A 19 2.64 5.82 4.13
CA ILE A 19 1.57 6.42 4.94
C ILE A 19 0.92 7.51 4.09
N VAL A 20 -0.40 7.52 4.05
CA VAL A 20 -1.20 8.61 3.50
C VAL A 20 -2.18 9.11 4.54
N MET A 21 -2.44 10.41 4.52
CA MET A 21 -3.35 11.06 5.43
C MET A 21 -4.34 11.90 4.63
N PHE A 22 -5.61 11.76 4.97
CA PHE A 22 -6.69 12.57 4.44
C PHE A 22 -7.78 12.66 5.50
N ASP A 23 -8.33 13.87 5.69
CA ASP A 23 -9.23 14.21 6.80
C ASP A 23 -8.70 13.75 8.17
N ASP A 24 -9.47 12.93 8.89
CA ASP A 24 -9.16 12.37 10.19
C ASP A 24 -8.61 10.93 10.10
N LYS A 25 -8.24 10.49 8.89
CA LYS A 25 -7.76 9.13 8.63
C LYS A 25 -6.27 9.10 8.34
N VAL A 26 -5.61 8.11 8.92
CA VAL A 26 -4.24 7.71 8.58
C VAL A 26 -4.34 6.33 7.98
N VAL A 27 -3.90 6.17 6.74
CA VAL A 27 -3.81 4.87 6.08
C VAL A 27 -2.34 4.54 5.89
N PHE A 28 -1.93 3.35 6.28
CA PHE A 28 -0.56 2.91 6.12
C PHE A 28 -0.52 1.45 5.69
N ALA A 29 0.53 1.11 4.96
CA ALA A 29 0.72 -0.25 4.47
C ALA A 29 2.06 -0.81 4.94
N SER A 30 2.10 -2.11 5.22
CA SER A 30 3.30 -2.83 5.60
C SER A 30 3.93 -3.55 4.41
N PHE A 31 5.22 -3.87 4.49
CA PHE A 31 5.94 -4.59 3.42
C PHE A 31 5.32 -5.92 3.03
N ASP A 32 4.57 -6.56 3.93
CA ASP A 32 3.83 -7.79 3.60
C ASP A 32 2.58 -7.57 2.71
N GLY A 33 2.25 -6.32 2.39
CA GLY A 33 1.10 -5.91 1.59
C GLY A 33 -0.15 -5.59 2.42
N SER A 34 -0.10 -5.73 3.75
CA SER A 34 -1.27 -5.43 4.58
C SER A 34 -1.52 -3.92 4.63
N VAL A 35 -2.78 -3.51 4.52
CA VAL A 35 -3.22 -2.10 4.58
C VAL A 35 -4.06 -1.89 5.83
N PHE A 36 -3.75 -0.84 6.57
CA PHE A 36 -4.39 -0.47 7.82
C PHE A 36 -4.99 0.93 7.71
N VAL A 37 -6.17 1.11 8.29
CA VAL A 37 -6.86 2.38 8.37
C VAL A 37 -7.02 2.73 9.84
N GLY A 38 -6.47 3.87 10.23
CA GLY A 38 -6.57 4.46 11.55
C GLY A 38 -7.36 5.77 11.53
N SER A 39 -7.97 6.11 12.66
CA SER A 39 -8.55 7.43 12.90
C SER A 39 -7.68 8.18 13.91
N VAL A 40 -7.25 9.40 13.57
CA VAL A 40 -6.43 10.23 14.46
C VAL A 40 -7.23 10.76 15.66
N LEU A 41 -8.57 10.81 15.53
CA LEU A 41 -9.46 11.28 16.60
C LEU A 41 -9.70 10.22 17.66
N SER A 42 -9.90 8.96 17.25
CA SER A 42 -10.23 7.86 18.15
C SER A 42 -9.01 7.03 18.56
N GLY A 43 -7.91 7.10 17.81
CA GLY A 43 -6.77 6.20 17.94
C GLY A 43 -7.08 4.75 17.55
N HIS A 44 -8.28 4.47 17.04
CA HIS A 44 -8.66 3.14 16.59
C HIS A 44 -7.98 2.82 15.25
N VAL A 45 -7.46 1.61 15.12
CA VAL A 45 -6.83 1.09 13.91
C VAL A 45 -7.45 -0.25 13.56
N ARG A 46 -7.79 -0.42 12.28
CA ARG A 46 -8.27 -1.69 11.73
C ARG A 46 -7.48 -2.08 10.49
N CYS A 47 -7.40 -3.38 10.21
CA CYS A 47 -6.83 -3.91 8.98
C CYS A 47 -7.93 -3.90 7.90
N ALA A 48 -7.70 -3.15 6.82
CA ALA A 48 -8.59 -3.11 5.65
C ALA A 48 -8.23 -4.22 4.65
N HIS A 49 -6.94 -4.52 4.51
CA HIS A 49 -6.45 -5.57 3.62
C HIS A 49 -5.35 -6.38 4.30
N VAL A 50 -5.44 -7.71 4.23
CA VAL A 50 -4.37 -8.61 4.67
C VAL A 50 -3.51 -8.95 3.47
N GLY A 51 -2.23 -8.62 3.55
CA GLY A 51 -1.29 -8.84 2.44
C GLY A 51 -0.95 -10.31 2.20
N ASN A 52 -0.44 -10.60 1.01
CA ASN A 52 -0.03 -11.95 0.63
C ASN A 52 1.27 -11.96 -0.18
N VAL A 53 2.39 -11.87 0.53
CA VAL A 53 3.75 -11.84 -0.07
C VAL A 53 4.02 -12.96 -1.06
N VAL A 54 3.42 -14.14 -0.87
CA VAL A 54 3.67 -15.30 -1.73
C VAL A 54 3.07 -15.11 -3.12
N ASN A 55 1.89 -14.49 -3.19
CA ASN A 55 1.17 -14.33 -4.46
C ASN A 55 1.36 -12.94 -5.08
N ASP A 56 1.61 -11.93 -4.24
CA ASP A 56 1.63 -10.53 -4.65
C ASP A 56 3.06 -9.95 -4.65
N GLY A 57 4.00 -10.58 -3.95
CA GLY A 57 5.34 -10.06 -3.74
C GLY A 57 5.43 -9.10 -2.55
N THR A 58 6.53 -8.36 -2.46
CA THR A 58 6.76 -7.40 -1.37
C THR A 58 6.26 -6.02 -1.77
N LEU A 59 5.45 -5.39 -0.92
CA LEU A 59 5.06 -4.00 -1.09
C LEU A 59 6.27 -3.11 -0.80
N VAL A 60 6.76 -2.40 -1.80
CA VAL A 60 7.96 -1.56 -1.69
C VAL A 60 7.64 -0.08 -1.52
N ASP A 61 6.46 0.36 -1.94
CA ASP A 61 6.01 1.75 -1.80
C ASP A 61 4.47 1.81 -1.80
N PHE A 62 3.91 2.81 -1.14
CA PHE A 62 2.46 2.95 -0.96
C PHE A 62 2.05 4.43 -0.91
N THR A 63 1.04 4.78 -1.72
CA THR A 63 0.49 6.14 -1.81
C THR A 63 -1.01 6.09 -2.10
N GLY A 64 -1.66 7.24 -2.29
CA GLY A 64 -3.10 7.30 -2.54
C GLY A 64 -3.75 8.61 -2.13
N CYS A 65 -5.06 8.62 -2.25
CA CYS A 65 -5.94 9.74 -1.90
C CYS A 65 -7.25 9.20 -1.28
N GLU A 66 -8.22 10.09 -1.07
CA GLU A 66 -9.54 9.74 -0.53
C GLU A 66 -10.29 8.68 -1.34
N ARG A 67 -9.99 8.53 -2.63
CA ARG A 67 -10.71 7.61 -3.54
C ARG A 67 -9.97 6.31 -3.82
N PHE A 68 -8.65 6.36 -3.94
CA PHE A 68 -7.84 5.20 -4.27
C PHE A 68 -6.58 5.12 -3.41
N TRP A 69 -6.28 3.91 -2.95
CA TRP A 69 -4.94 3.57 -2.47
C TRP A 69 -4.18 2.83 -3.55
N VAL A 70 -2.89 3.07 -3.66
CA VAL A 70 -2.02 2.50 -4.69
C VAL A 70 -0.77 1.94 -4.04
N GLY A 71 -0.47 0.69 -4.35
CA GLY A 71 0.71 -0.03 -3.86
C GLY A 71 1.59 -0.48 -5.00
N LEU A 72 2.90 -0.28 -4.85
CA LEU A 72 3.92 -0.80 -5.74
C LEU A 72 4.53 -2.07 -5.14
N TYR A 73 4.50 -3.15 -5.91
CA TYR A 73 4.99 -4.46 -5.51
C TYR A 73 6.20 -4.90 -6.33
N ALA A 74 7.10 -5.64 -5.68
CA ALA A 74 8.23 -6.29 -6.30
C ALA A 74 8.21 -7.81 -6.06
N GLY A 75 8.60 -8.57 -7.08
CA GLY A 75 8.87 -10.01 -6.97
C GLY A 75 7.98 -10.91 -7.81
N ILE A 76 6.79 -10.44 -8.23
CA ILE A 76 5.87 -11.21 -9.07
C ILE A 76 5.63 -10.46 -10.39
N PRO A 77 6.01 -11.02 -11.55
CA PRO A 77 5.77 -10.39 -12.86
C PRO A 77 4.28 -10.19 -13.12
N GLY A 78 3.90 -9.01 -13.61
CA GLY A 78 2.52 -8.67 -13.94
C GLY A 78 1.66 -8.21 -12.75
N HIS A 79 2.22 -8.13 -11.53
CA HIS A 79 1.51 -7.74 -10.31
C HIS A 79 2.10 -6.49 -9.63
N ALA A 80 2.83 -5.66 -10.38
CA ALA A 80 3.58 -4.55 -9.78
C ALA A 80 2.70 -3.43 -9.23
N CYS A 81 1.49 -3.21 -9.75
CA CYS A 81 0.62 -2.13 -9.32
C CYS A 81 -0.73 -2.67 -8.84
N HIS A 82 -1.03 -2.40 -7.57
CA HIS A 82 -2.31 -2.71 -6.94
C HIS A 82 -3.05 -1.40 -6.65
N ILE A 83 -4.33 -1.32 -7.02
CA ILE A 83 -5.19 -0.19 -6.68
C ILE A 83 -6.40 -0.69 -5.91
N TRP A 84 -6.65 -0.11 -4.74
CA TRP A 84 -7.82 -0.38 -3.92
C TRP A 84 -8.77 0.82 -3.95
N ASP A 85 -10.07 0.54 -4.07
CA ASP A 85 -11.11 1.53 -3.80
C ASP A 85 -11.24 1.72 -2.29
N THR A 86 -11.17 2.95 -1.81
CA THR A 86 -11.15 3.26 -0.36
C THR A 86 -12.50 3.10 0.32
N VAL A 87 -13.59 3.10 -0.45
CA VAL A 87 -14.96 2.98 0.06
C VAL A 87 -15.32 1.51 0.23
N THR A 88 -15.03 0.70 -0.78
CA THR A 88 -15.34 -0.74 -0.74
C THR A 88 -14.20 -1.59 -0.19
N GLU A 89 -12.99 -1.03 -0.12
CA GLU A 89 -11.75 -1.70 0.29
C GLU A 89 -11.42 -2.92 -0.58
N GLN A 90 -11.93 -2.91 -1.81
CA GLN A 90 -11.71 -3.96 -2.78
C GLN A 90 -10.54 -3.58 -3.67
N LEU A 91 -9.74 -4.58 -4.03
CA LEU A 91 -8.74 -4.45 -5.08
C LEU A 91 -9.48 -4.30 -6.42
N VAL A 92 -9.40 -3.13 -7.03
CA VAL A 92 -10.07 -2.80 -8.30
C VAL A 92 -9.15 -2.90 -9.50
N PHE A 93 -7.84 -2.95 -9.26
CA PHE A 93 -6.84 -3.13 -10.31
C PHE A 93 -5.64 -3.90 -9.77
N ASN A 94 -5.17 -4.86 -10.55
CA ASN A 94 -3.91 -5.57 -10.36
C ASN A 94 -3.30 -5.84 -11.73
N ALA A 95 -2.22 -5.13 -12.07
CA ALA A 95 -1.44 -5.39 -13.27
C ALA A 95 -0.08 -4.68 -13.20
N GLY A 96 0.70 -4.80 -14.27
CA GLY A 96 1.94 -4.07 -14.48
C GLY A 96 3.17 -4.89 -14.13
N ASP A 97 4.25 -4.67 -14.84
CA ASP A 97 5.56 -5.25 -14.53
C ASP A 97 6.44 -4.14 -13.94
N ILE A 98 7.17 -4.41 -12.85
CA ILE A 98 8.08 -3.41 -12.27
C ILE A 98 9.23 -3.06 -13.23
N THR A 99 9.49 -3.95 -14.21
CA THR A 99 10.42 -3.74 -15.32
C THR A 99 9.77 -3.09 -16.54
N ASP A 100 8.44 -2.90 -16.56
CA ASP A 100 7.76 -2.13 -17.59
C ASP A 100 8.09 -0.63 -17.39
N PRO A 101 8.78 0.00 -18.35
CA PRO A 101 9.12 1.42 -18.27
C PRO A 101 7.90 2.32 -18.06
N GLU A 102 6.73 1.93 -18.56
CA GLU A 102 5.50 2.72 -18.43
C GLU A 102 4.91 2.60 -17.01
N ALA A 103 5.03 1.44 -16.36
CA ALA A 103 4.63 1.28 -14.96
C ALA A 103 5.53 2.09 -14.02
N LEU A 104 6.85 2.08 -14.24
CA LEU A 104 7.80 2.89 -13.47
C LEU A 104 7.57 4.39 -13.68
N ARG A 105 7.25 4.80 -14.91
CA ARG A 105 6.92 6.19 -15.25
C ARG A 105 5.61 6.63 -14.59
N GLY A 106 4.58 5.79 -14.60
CA GLY A 106 3.32 6.03 -13.89
C GLY A 106 3.53 6.22 -12.38
N TRP A 107 4.34 5.36 -11.76
CA TRP A 107 4.70 5.49 -10.33
C TRP A 107 5.43 6.80 -10.03
N CYS A 108 6.43 7.14 -10.84
CA CYS A 108 7.17 8.42 -10.70
C CYS A 108 6.24 9.63 -10.80
N LEU A 109 5.29 9.63 -11.75
CA LEU A 109 4.36 10.74 -11.92
C LEU A 109 3.45 10.91 -10.70
N LEU A 110 2.91 9.82 -10.16
CA LEU A 110 2.07 9.84 -8.97
C LEU A 110 2.84 10.39 -7.76
N THR A 111 4.01 9.83 -7.47
CA THR A 111 4.82 10.21 -6.30
C THR A 111 5.38 11.63 -6.38
N GLN A 112 5.77 12.10 -7.56
CA GLN A 112 6.26 13.48 -7.74
C GLN A 112 5.17 14.54 -7.59
N GLN A 113 3.92 14.23 -7.97
CA GLN A 113 2.79 15.12 -7.75
C GLN A 113 2.39 15.23 -6.27
N PHE A 114 2.44 14.12 -5.51
CA PHE A 114 2.18 14.14 -4.07
C PHE A 114 3.38 14.60 -3.23
N GLY A 115 4.59 14.64 -3.79
CA GLY A 115 5.78 15.18 -3.11
C GLY A 115 5.94 16.71 -3.19
N ALA A 116 5.24 17.38 -4.11
CA ALA A 116 5.48 18.80 -4.43
C ALA A 116 4.72 19.81 -3.53
N HIS A 117 3.88 19.35 -2.61
CA HIS A 117 3.07 20.20 -1.73
C HIS A 117 3.41 20.04 -0.24
N TRP A 118 4.68 20.24 0.13
CA TRP A 118 5.04 20.54 1.52
C TRP A 118 5.43 22.02 1.61
N PRO A 119 4.57 22.93 2.11
CA PRO A 119 5.02 24.24 2.54
C PRO A 119 5.82 24.03 3.83
N GLY A 120 7.04 24.59 3.85
CA GLY A 120 7.95 24.51 5.00
C GLY A 120 7.44 25.21 6.26
#